data_AF-A0A355WKM3-F1
#
_entry.id   AF-A0A355WKM3-F1
#
_cell.length_a   1.000
_cell.length_b   1.000
_cell.length_c   1.000
_cell.angle_alpha   90.00
_cell.angle_beta   90.00
_cell.angle_gamma   90.00
#
_symmetry.space_group_name_H-M   'P 1'
#
loop_
_entity.id
_entity.type
_entity.pdbx_description
1 polymer ?
#
loop_
_entity_poly.entity_id
_entity_poly.type
_entity_poly.pdbx_seq_one_letter_code
_entity_poly.pdbx_strand_id
1 'polypeptide(L)'
;SGAGQTGNALVTLGWAPSVAALQAGDLFQLGLDATTRLYQVTQDAVADASGQANLQFTPKLRASPAEGAAVEIVNPAVLLRLTSPVPTRIGRADSFRFTLNAREAL
;
A
#
# COMPACT_ATOMS: atom_id res chain seq x y z
N SER A 1 -4.58 18.87 -8.73
CA SER A 1 -3.97 18.27 -9.92
C SER A 1 -3.34 16.95 -9.53
N GLY A 2 -3.69 15.85 -10.18
CA GLY A 2 -3.43 14.50 -9.65
C GLY A 2 -4.28 13.37 -10.25
N ALA A 3 -5.35 13.66 -11.01
CA ALA A 3 -6.08 12.68 -11.81
C ALA A 3 -5.28 12.20 -13.04
N GLY A 4 -5.46 10.93 -13.42
CA GLY A 4 -4.85 10.33 -14.62
C GLY A 4 -3.46 9.72 -14.43
N GLN A 5 -2.99 9.60 -13.19
CA GLN A 5 -1.68 9.03 -12.89
C GLN A 5 -1.65 7.52 -13.13
N THR A 6 -0.58 7.02 -13.75
CA THR A 6 -0.43 5.60 -14.11
C THR A 6 1.02 5.15 -13.94
N GLY A 7 1.27 3.84 -14.01
CA GLY A 7 2.63 3.31 -13.90
C GLY A 7 3.12 3.20 -12.46
N ASN A 8 4.40 3.47 -12.24
CA ASN A 8 5.12 3.24 -10.98
C ASN A 8 5.53 4.54 -10.27
N ALA A 9 4.95 5.66 -10.68
CA ALA A 9 5.22 6.98 -10.11
C ALA A 9 3.89 7.65 -9.74
N LEU A 10 3.85 8.31 -8.58
CA LEU A 10 2.67 8.97 -8.05
C LEU A 10 3.08 10.28 -7.38
N VAL A 11 2.62 11.38 -7.95
CA VAL A 11 2.67 12.70 -7.36
C VAL A 11 1.59 12.79 -6.28
N THR A 12 2.03 13.14 -5.08
CA THR A 12 1.23 13.24 -3.85
C THR A 12 1.45 14.61 -3.20
N LEU A 13 0.53 15.05 -2.33
CA LEU A 13 0.57 16.35 -1.67
C LEU A 13 0.15 16.19 -0.21
N GLY A 14 0.53 17.17 0.64
CA GLY A 14 0.12 17.24 2.04
C GLY A 14 1.23 16.88 3.03
N TRP A 15 2.45 16.68 2.52
CA TRP A 15 3.63 16.42 3.32
C TRP A 15 4.18 17.69 3.95
N ALA A 16 4.93 17.55 5.06
CA ALA A 16 5.70 18.66 5.60
C ALA A 16 6.74 19.14 4.55
N PRO A 17 6.79 20.43 4.21
CA PRO A 17 7.68 20.92 3.15
C PRO A 17 9.16 20.69 3.45
N SER A 18 9.93 20.31 2.42
CA SER A 18 11.39 20.07 2.51
C SER A 18 11.80 18.99 3.52
N VAL A 19 10.90 18.06 3.84
CA VAL A 19 11.14 16.92 4.73
C VAL A 19 10.90 15.62 3.95
N ALA A 20 11.53 14.52 4.40
CA ALA A 20 11.25 13.19 3.88
C ALA A 20 9.75 12.87 4.00
N ALA A 21 9.15 12.46 2.89
CA ALA A 21 7.77 12.00 2.82
C ALA A 21 7.70 10.51 3.19
N LEU A 22 8.40 9.67 2.43
CA LEU A 22 8.55 8.23 2.65
C LEU A 22 9.95 7.79 2.22
N GLN A 23 10.44 6.70 2.79
CA GLN A 23 11.74 6.09 2.47
C GLN A 23 11.57 4.79 1.68
N ALA A 24 12.63 4.37 0.99
CA ALA A 24 12.65 3.09 0.31
C ALA A 24 12.32 1.95 1.29
N GLY A 25 11.35 1.12 0.94
CA GLY A 25 10.86 0.03 1.78
C GLY A 25 9.53 0.32 2.47
N ASP A 26 9.15 1.59 2.64
CA ASP A 26 7.89 1.98 3.26
C ASP A 26 6.69 1.51 2.44
N LEU A 27 5.63 1.12 3.15
CA LEU A 27 4.38 0.68 2.56
C LEU A 27 3.33 1.79 2.61
N PHE A 28 2.53 1.87 1.55
CA PHE A 28 1.35 2.72 1.52
C PHE A 28 0.20 2.03 0.82
N GLN A 29 -1.01 2.45 1.17
CA GLN A 29 -2.24 1.97 0.56
C GLN A 29 -2.87 3.05 -0.30
N LEU A 30 -3.45 2.62 -1.43
CA LEU A 30 -4.46 3.38 -2.17
C LEU A 30 -5.78 2.61 -2.23
N GLY A 31 -6.87 3.35 -2.39
CA GLY A 31 -8.22 2.77 -2.44
C GLY A 31 -8.74 2.37 -1.06
N LEU A 32 -10.01 2.00 -1.03
CA LEU A 32 -10.74 1.60 0.17
C LEU A 32 -11.52 0.31 -0.10
N ASP A 33 -11.84 -0.42 0.97
CA ASP A 33 -12.63 -1.64 0.93
C ASP A 33 -12.13 -2.60 -0.16
N ALA A 34 -12.98 -3.02 -1.10
CA ALA A 34 -12.65 -3.94 -2.19
C ALA A 34 -11.57 -3.41 -3.16
N THR A 35 -11.33 -2.10 -3.20
CA THR A 35 -10.33 -1.45 -4.06
C THR A 35 -9.00 -1.20 -3.36
N THR A 36 -8.86 -1.60 -2.08
CA THR A 36 -7.62 -1.49 -1.30
C THR A 36 -6.47 -2.19 -2.01
N ARG A 37 -5.38 -1.45 -2.26
CA ARG A 37 -4.15 -1.97 -2.87
C ARG A 37 -2.94 -1.46 -2.09
N LEU A 38 -2.05 -2.39 -1.75
CA LEU A 38 -0.81 -2.12 -1.04
C LEU A 38 0.33 -1.93 -2.05
N TYR A 39 1.14 -0.92 -1.81
CA TYR A 39 2.31 -0.58 -2.60
C TYR A 39 3.52 -0.39 -1.69
N GLN A 40 4.71 -0.54 -2.25
CA GLN A 40 5.97 -0.34 -1.56
C GLN A 40 6.82 0.69 -2.29
N VAL A 41 7.32 1.69 -1.56
CA VAL A 41 8.23 2.71 -2.06
C VAL A 41 9.58 2.09 -2.40
N THR A 42 10.13 2.44 -3.56
CA THR A 42 11.39 1.88 -4.07
C THR A 42 12.58 2.84 -3.97
N GLN A 43 12.33 4.13 -3.71
CA GLN A 43 13.34 5.17 -3.54
C GLN A 43 12.86 6.20 -2.52
N ASP A 44 13.80 6.79 -1.78
CA ASP A 44 13.49 7.87 -0.86
C ASP A 44 12.81 9.04 -1.58
N ALA A 45 11.72 9.52 -1.00
CA ALA A 45 10.95 10.64 -1.51
C ALA A 45 10.99 11.79 -0.51
N VAL A 46 11.35 12.97 -1.00
CA VAL A 46 11.38 14.22 -0.21
C VAL A 46 10.32 15.15 -0.77
N ALA A 47 9.56 15.78 0.12
CA ALA A 47 8.56 16.76 -0.27
C ALA A 47 9.23 18.09 -0.64
N ASP A 48 8.76 18.71 -1.71
CA ASP A 48 9.22 20.03 -2.11
C ASP A 48 8.68 21.15 -1.19
N ALA A 49 8.96 22.41 -1.54
CA ALA A 49 8.50 23.57 -0.76
C ALA A 49 6.97 23.73 -0.72
N SER A 50 6.24 23.09 -1.63
CA SER A 50 4.78 23.07 -1.66
C SER A 50 4.17 21.87 -0.91
N GLY A 51 5.01 21.00 -0.33
CA GLY A 51 4.56 19.77 0.32
C GLY A 51 4.18 18.67 -0.69
N GLN A 52 4.65 18.78 -1.94
CA GLN A 52 4.45 17.76 -2.98
C GLN A 52 5.61 16.77 -2.99
N ALA A 53 5.32 15.47 -3.07
CA ALA A 53 6.33 14.42 -3.21
C ALA A 53 5.97 13.49 -4.38
N ASN A 54 6.99 13.08 -5.14
CA ASN A 54 6.86 12.08 -6.20
C ASN A 54 7.33 10.73 -5.67
N LEU A 55 6.39 9.82 -5.42
CA LEU A 55 6.67 8.48 -4.92
C LEU A 55 7.00 7.56 -6.08
N GLN A 56 8.16 6.91 -6.05
CA GLN A 56 8.50 5.76 -6.91
C GLN A 56 8.16 4.48 -6.15
N PHE A 57 7.44 3.55 -6.77
CA PHE A 57 6.92 2.37 -6.05
C PHE A 57 6.66 1.15 -6.93
N THR A 58 6.38 0.03 -6.27
CA THR A 58 5.97 -1.24 -6.87
C THR A 58 4.78 -1.84 -6.10
N PRO A 59 3.87 -2.60 -6.74
CA PRO A 59 3.71 -2.80 -8.19
C PRO A 59 3.18 -1.52 -8.88
N LYS A 60 3.01 -1.56 -10.21
CA LYS A 60 2.40 -0.43 -10.94
C LYS A 60 0.92 -0.24 -10.57
N LEU A 61 0.42 0.98 -10.71
CA LEU A 61 -1.00 1.31 -10.56
C LEU A 61 -1.85 0.44 -11.50
N ARG A 62 -2.90 -0.16 -10.93
CA ARG A 62 -3.88 -0.97 -11.67
C ARG A 62 -4.95 -0.11 -12.35
N ALA A 63 -5.25 1.03 -11.73
CA ALA A 63 -6.14 2.07 -12.23
C ALA A 63 -5.61 3.41 -11.74
N SER A 64 -5.93 4.48 -12.47
CA SER A 64 -5.61 5.83 -12.01
C SER A 64 -6.37 6.11 -10.71
N PRO A 65 -5.70 6.57 -9.65
CA PRO A 65 -6.37 7.15 -8.50
C PRO A 65 -7.21 8.35 -8.93
N ALA A 66 -8.28 8.61 -8.18
CA ALA A 66 -9.01 9.86 -8.29
C ALA A 66 -8.13 11.01 -7.80
N GLU A 67 -8.43 12.23 -8.26
CA GLU A 67 -7.84 13.44 -7.71
C GLU A 67 -8.05 13.48 -6.19
N GLY A 68 -6.99 13.74 -5.43
CA GLY A 68 -7.06 13.83 -3.97
C GLY A 68 -7.38 12.51 -3.27
N ALA A 69 -7.26 11.36 -3.95
CA ALA A 69 -7.37 10.06 -3.29
C ALA A 69 -6.38 9.95 -2.13
N ALA A 70 -6.85 9.45 -0.99
CA ALA A 70 -6.03 9.30 0.20
C ALA A 70 -4.86 8.32 -0.02
N VAL A 71 -3.70 8.68 0.52
CA VAL A 71 -2.52 7.83 0.63
C VAL A 71 -2.39 7.44 2.10
N GLU A 72 -2.79 6.22 2.44
CA GLU A 72 -2.76 5.73 3.83
C GLU A 72 -1.38 5.13 4.13
N ILE A 73 -0.69 5.67 5.13
CA ILE A 73 0.70 5.32 5.48
C ILE A 73 0.84 4.88 6.94
N VAL A 74 -0.19 5.06 7.77
CA VAL A 74 -0.12 4.77 9.20
C VAL A 74 -0.48 3.30 9.45
N ASN A 75 -1.56 2.83 8.84
CA ASN A 75 -1.99 1.43 8.93
C ASN A 75 -2.40 0.91 7.54
N PRO A 76 -1.45 0.82 6.59
CA PRO A 76 -1.77 0.36 5.25
C PRO A 76 -2.21 -1.12 5.29
N ALA A 77 -3.28 -1.42 4.57
CA ALA A 77 -3.87 -2.75 4.51
C ALA A 77 -3.67 -3.41 3.13
N VAL A 78 -3.79 -4.74 3.12
CA VAL A 78 -3.82 -5.56 1.91
C VAL A 78 -4.99 -6.52 1.97
N LEU A 79 -5.71 -6.66 0.86
CA LEU A 79 -6.73 -7.68 0.72
C LEU A 79 -6.08 -9.00 0.33
N LEU A 80 -6.33 -10.04 1.10
CA LEU A 80 -5.77 -11.35 0.88
C LEU A 80 -6.87 -12.38 0.67
N ARG A 81 -6.64 -13.31 -0.25
CA ARG A 81 -7.43 -14.53 -0.39
C ARG A 81 -6.56 -15.74 -0.14
N LEU A 82 -7.14 -16.74 0.51
CA LEU A 82 -6.46 -17.99 0.80
C LEU A 82 -6.09 -18.71 -0.51
N THR A 83 -4.89 -19.28 -0.53
CA THR A 83 -4.41 -20.15 -1.63
C THR A 83 -4.38 -21.61 -1.23
N SER A 84 -4.67 -21.92 0.04
CA SER A 84 -4.77 -23.27 0.56
C SER A 84 -5.81 -23.31 1.70
N PRO A 85 -6.47 -24.47 1.94
CA PRO A 85 -7.34 -24.62 3.09
C PRO A 85 -6.62 -24.33 4.40
N VAL A 86 -7.30 -23.68 5.33
CA VAL A 86 -6.78 -23.44 6.69
C VAL A 86 -7.03 -24.69 7.53
N PRO A 87 -6.03 -25.24 8.23
CA PRO A 87 -6.28 -26.29 9.20
C PRO A 87 -7.20 -25.76 10.31
N THR A 88 -8.40 -26.32 10.44
CA THR A 88 -9.39 -25.92 11.45
C THR A 88 -9.40 -26.83 12.68
N ARG A 89 -8.64 -27.94 12.66
CA ARG A 89 -8.52 -28.85 13.80
C ARG A 89 -7.33 -28.46 14.65
N ILE A 90 -7.60 -28.18 15.93
CA ILE A 90 -6.58 -27.91 16.95
C ILE A 90 -6.35 -29.22 17.71
N GLY A 91 -5.12 -29.74 17.67
CA GLY A 91 -4.74 -30.94 18.39
C GLY A 91 -4.80 -30.74 19.91
N ARG A 92 -4.88 -31.84 20.69
CA ARG A 92 -5.03 -31.83 22.16
C ARG A 92 -3.89 -31.10 22.92
N ALA A 93 -2.77 -30.83 22.24
CA ALA A 93 -1.60 -30.14 22.77
C ALA A 93 -1.16 -28.93 21.92
N ASP A 94 -1.90 -28.59 20.85
CA ASP A 94 -1.55 -27.46 19.99
C ASP A 94 -2.14 -26.16 20.55
N SER A 95 -1.28 -25.14 20.68
CA SER A 95 -1.73 -23.74 20.78
C SER A 95 -2.60 -23.37 19.57
N PHE A 96 -3.47 -22.36 19.65
CA PHE A 96 -4.28 -21.79 18.55
C PHE A 96 -3.43 -21.16 17.42
N ARG A 97 -2.38 -21.84 16.98
CA ARG A 97 -1.40 -21.44 15.98
C ARG A 97 -1.72 -22.19 14.70
N PHE A 98 -1.97 -21.43 13.65
CA PHE A 98 -2.11 -21.93 12.29
C PHE A 98 -1.33 -21.01 11.36
N THR A 99 -0.93 -21.55 10.21
CA THR A 99 -0.33 -20.79 9.12
C THR A 99 -1.34 -20.67 8.00
N LEU A 100 -1.45 -19.47 7.43
CA LEU A 100 -2.23 -19.20 6.24
C LEU A 100 -1.28 -19.00 5.06
N ASN A 101 -1.57 -19.66 3.94
CA ASN A 101 -1.01 -19.27 2.65
C ASN A 101 -2.07 -18.42 1.94
N ALA A 102 -1.69 -17.20 1.56
CA ALA A 102 -2.59 -16.26 0.91
C ALA A 102 -1.86 -15.46 -0.15
N ARG A 103 -2.63 -14.89 -1.07
CA ARG A 103 -2.16 -13.94 -2.07
C ARG A 103 -3.10 -12.75 -2.15
N GLU A 104 -2.64 -11.65 -2.74
CA GLU A 104 -3.48 -10.48 -3.00
C GLU A 104 -4.80 -10.89 -3.67
N ALA A 105 -5.92 -10.42 -3.10
CA ALA A 105 -7.26 -10.61 -3.65
C ALA A 105 -7.54 -9.50 -4.66
N LEU A 106 -7.77 -9.88 -5.92
CA LEU A 106 -7.94 -8.96 -7.04
C LEU A 106 -9.39 -8.83 -7.45
#